data_AF-A0A942G7L9-F1
#
_entry.id   AF-A0A942G7L9-F1
#
_cell.length_a   1.000
_cell.length_b   1.000
_cell.length_c   1.000
_cell.angle_alpha   90.00
_cell.angle_beta   90.00
_cell.angle_gamma   90.00
#
_symmetry.space_group_name_H-M   'P 1'
#
loop_
_entity.id
_entity.type
_entity.pdbx_description
1 polymer ?
#
loop_
_entity_poly.entity_id
_entity_poly.type
_entity_poly.pdbx_seq_one_letter_code
_entity_poly.pdbx_strand_id
1 'polypeptide(L)'
;MAEQYNEKDESKVSDGTTTAEKILALALTVFLLIGGLWAAENITQFFPPPDWAAIRAEHIPASVEAEFNLLAQEQNELAMTVQRHTEAVAAAQSAYEKAREEYRTLLDRGIDDRDKRLRWEETRLQLETLQKEIAVARAALDTFTTDVFAPQKTVFLAAQQRYHDELGRQNRARNLVVGVALLTYALAVFALTFLVFNLFRTRRSLSRYVVVGNSVLGFGALQALILFYRVVYPALRGLLPVELIISVGGAAISIAGIVFLKNRFFSNEAIRNRRLWRKSCPNCGFPHPSLHCAWCGAGQVAPCPQCHARTNNHLPYCGECGAKR
;
A
#
# COMPACT_ATOMS: atom_id res chain seq x y z
N MET A 1 -11.95 -45.89 -55.52
CA MET A 1 -11.41 -44.80 -56.35
C MET A 1 -11.68 -43.48 -55.67
N ALA A 2 -10.59 -42.77 -55.37
CA ALA A 2 -10.48 -41.37 -54.95
C ALA A 2 -11.07 -40.95 -53.58
N GLU A 3 -10.26 -41.20 -52.55
CA GLU A 3 -10.14 -40.33 -51.37
C GLU A 3 -9.94 -38.86 -51.79
N GLN A 4 -10.93 -38.01 -51.54
CA GLN A 4 -10.73 -36.57 -51.45
C GLN A 4 -10.43 -36.21 -50.00
N TYR A 5 -9.15 -36.37 -49.66
CA TYR A 5 -8.56 -35.82 -48.44
C TYR A 5 -8.55 -34.28 -48.51
N ASN A 6 -9.36 -33.67 -47.65
CA ASN A 6 -8.95 -32.59 -46.75
C ASN A 6 -8.00 -31.49 -47.29
N GLU A 7 -8.55 -30.44 -47.91
CA GLU A 7 -7.80 -29.21 -48.24
C GLU A 7 -8.66 -27.94 -48.06
N LYS A 8 -9.51 -27.90 -47.02
CA LYS A 8 -10.31 -26.70 -46.71
C LYS A 8 -10.26 -26.22 -45.26
N ASP A 9 -9.40 -26.80 -44.42
CA ASP A 9 -9.27 -26.43 -43.00
C ASP A 9 -8.02 -25.58 -42.64
N GLU A 10 -7.18 -25.18 -43.60
CA GLU A 10 -5.97 -24.37 -43.32
C GLU A 10 -6.10 -22.86 -43.50
N SER A 11 -7.25 -22.33 -43.94
CA SER A 11 -7.44 -20.87 -44.05
C SER A 11 -8.36 -20.31 -42.97
N LYS A 12 -8.23 -20.82 -41.73
CA LYS A 12 -8.25 -19.87 -40.61
C LYS A 12 -7.01 -19.01 -40.79
N VAL A 13 -7.19 -17.91 -41.51
CA VAL A 13 -6.42 -16.69 -41.35
C VAL A 13 -6.50 -16.34 -39.87
N SER A 14 -5.68 -17.00 -39.05
CA SER A 14 -5.21 -16.43 -37.82
C SER A 14 -4.55 -15.15 -38.28
N ASP A 15 -5.10 -14.00 -37.89
CA ASP A 15 -4.46 -12.70 -38.01
C ASP A 15 -3.15 -12.71 -37.18
N GLY A 16 -2.17 -13.42 -37.74
CA GLY A 16 -0.78 -13.09 -37.98
C GLY A 16 0.16 -12.81 -36.83
N THR A 17 -0.31 -12.66 -35.59
CA THR A 17 0.62 -12.33 -34.50
C THR A 17 1.21 -13.60 -33.91
N THR A 18 2.42 -13.94 -34.37
CA THR A 18 3.18 -15.07 -33.84
C THR A 18 3.46 -14.89 -32.35
N THR A 19 3.59 -15.98 -31.59
CA THR A 19 3.91 -15.90 -30.16
C THR A 19 5.22 -15.14 -29.91
N ALA A 20 6.20 -15.30 -30.81
CA ALA A 20 7.48 -14.58 -30.76
C ALA A 20 7.29 -13.05 -30.88
N GLU A 21 6.44 -12.60 -31.81
CA GLU A 21 6.14 -11.17 -31.98
C GLU A 21 5.49 -10.56 -30.73
N LYS A 22 4.58 -11.30 -30.07
CA LYS A 22 3.97 -10.87 -28.80
C LYS A 22 4.99 -10.75 -27.67
N ILE A 23 5.95 -11.67 -27.60
CA ILE A 23 7.02 -11.63 -26.60
C ILE A 23 7.93 -10.42 -26.85
N LEU A 24 8.32 -10.16 -28.10
CA LEU A 24 9.14 -8.99 -28.45
C LEU A 24 8.41 -7.66 -28.18
N ALA A 25 7.11 -7.60 -28.49
CA ALA A 25 6.23 -6.48 -28.17
C ALA A 25 6.16 -6.19 -26.66
N LEU A 26 6.01 -7.22 -25.84
CA LEU A 26 6.04 -7.11 -24.38
C LEU A 26 7.42 -6.62 -23.90
N ALA A 27 8.51 -7.21 -24.40
CA ALA A 27 9.87 -6.82 -24.05
C ALA A 27 10.13 -5.34 -24.38
N LEU A 28 9.72 -4.87 -25.57
CA LEU A 28 9.80 -3.47 -25.96
C LEU A 28 9.06 -2.56 -24.98
N THR A 29 7.84 -2.94 -24.59
CA THR A 29 7.05 -2.19 -23.60
C THR A 29 7.79 -2.05 -22.28
N VAL A 30 8.41 -3.13 -21.80
CA VAL A 30 9.19 -3.14 -20.55
C VAL A 30 10.44 -2.25 -20.66
N PHE A 31 11.20 -2.34 -21.76
CA PHE A 31 12.37 -1.48 -21.97
C PHE A 31 12.02 0.00 -22.02
N LEU A 32 10.94 0.35 -22.73
CA LEU A 32 10.44 1.72 -22.76
C LEU A 32 10.01 2.18 -21.36
N LEU A 33 9.34 1.30 -20.58
CA LEU A 33 8.92 1.61 -19.22
C LEU A 33 10.11 1.91 -18.31
N ILE A 34 11.20 1.12 -18.39
CA ILE A 34 12.43 1.37 -17.62
C ILE A 34 13.00 2.75 -17.97
N GLY A 35 13.12 3.07 -19.27
CA GLY A 35 13.62 4.37 -19.72
C GLY A 35 12.71 5.54 -19.31
N GLY A 36 11.39 5.36 -19.40
CA GLY A 36 10.40 6.37 -19.01
C GLY A 36 10.37 6.64 -17.51
N LEU A 37 10.52 5.60 -16.68
CA LEU A 37 10.64 5.74 -15.23
C LEU A 37 11.96 6.40 -14.82
N TRP A 38 13.06 6.05 -15.50
CA TRP A 38 14.35 6.72 -15.29
C TRP A 38 14.28 8.22 -15.62
N ALA A 39 13.64 8.58 -16.74
CA ALA A 39 13.43 9.98 -17.10
C ALA A 39 12.54 10.71 -16.07
N ALA A 40 11.49 10.05 -15.57
CA ALA A 40 10.66 10.61 -14.50
C ALA A 40 11.46 10.87 -13.22
N GLU A 41 12.35 9.97 -12.83
CA GLU A 41 13.19 10.17 -11.65
C GLU A 41 14.16 11.34 -11.84
N ASN A 42 14.76 11.50 -13.02
CA ASN A 42 15.58 12.68 -13.33
C ASN A 42 14.79 13.99 -13.24
N ILE A 43 13.52 14.00 -13.68
CA ILE A 43 12.65 15.18 -13.50
C ILE A 43 12.54 15.53 -12.01
N THR A 44 12.42 14.54 -11.11
CA THR A 44 12.36 14.83 -9.67
C THR A 44 13.68 15.37 -9.11
N GLN A 45 14.83 14.99 -9.67
CA GLN A 45 16.14 15.50 -9.25
C GLN A 45 16.36 16.97 -9.63
N PHE A 46 15.76 17.46 -10.72
CA PHE A 46 15.77 18.89 -11.08
C PHE A 46 15.09 19.79 -10.04
N PHE A 47 14.27 19.22 -9.16
CA PHE A 47 13.64 19.93 -8.05
C PHE A 47 14.23 19.43 -6.72
N PRO A 48 15.44 19.91 -6.36
CA PRO A 48 16.11 19.47 -5.16
C PRO A 48 15.24 19.74 -3.93
N PRO A 49 15.37 18.93 -2.87
CA PRO A 49 14.74 19.24 -1.59
C PRO A 49 15.24 20.59 -1.08
N PRO A 50 14.42 21.34 -0.34
CA PRO A 50 14.87 22.58 0.27
C PRO A 50 15.98 22.30 1.29
N ASP A 51 16.81 23.30 1.55
CA ASP A 51 17.93 23.19 2.48
C ASP A 51 17.42 23.06 3.93
N TRP A 52 17.31 21.81 4.39
CA TRP A 52 16.84 21.48 5.73
C TRP A 52 17.71 22.11 6.82
N ALA A 53 19.01 22.25 6.56
CA ALA A 53 19.95 22.79 7.54
C ALA A 53 19.75 24.30 7.67
N ALA A 54 19.59 25.02 6.55
CA ALA A 54 19.30 26.45 6.57
C ALA A 54 17.96 26.76 7.27
N ILE A 55 16.89 26.05 6.92
CA ILE A 55 15.56 26.26 7.54
C ILE A 55 15.60 25.94 9.04
N ARG A 56 16.32 24.88 9.44
CA ARG A 56 16.49 24.53 10.84
C ARG A 56 17.27 25.61 11.59
N ALA A 57 18.40 26.07 11.04
CA ALA A 57 19.22 27.11 11.67
C ALA A 57 18.47 28.44 11.83
N GLU A 58 17.55 28.75 10.90
CA GLU A 58 16.69 29.93 10.96
C GLU A 58 15.63 29.84 12.07
N HIS A 59 14.98 28.67 12.22
CA HIS A 59 13.82 28.51 13.11
C HIS A 59 14.19 28.01 14.52
N ILE A 60 15.27 27.23 14.63
CA ILE A 60 15.80 26.67 15.87
C ILE A 60 17.26 27.12 15.97
N PRO A 61 17.52 28.29 16.56
CA PRO A 61 18.88 28.76 16.76
C PRO A 61 19.66 27.75 17.60
N ALA A 62 20.92 27.51 17.24
CA ALA A 62 21.78 26.57 17.97
C ALA A 62 21.91 26.91 19.46
N SER A 63 21.78 28.19 19.83
CA SER A 63 21.77 28.64 21.23
C SER A 63 20.55 28.14 22.00
N VAL A 64 19.35 28.21 21.41
CA VAL A 64 18.10 27.76 22.03
C VAL A 64 18.11 26.24 22.21
N GLU A 65 18.59 25.51 21.21
CA GLU A 65 18.74 24.06 21.31
C GLU A 65 19.78 23.66 22.36
N ALA A 66 20.93 24.33 22.41
CA ALA A 66 21.96 24.09 23.42
C ALA A 66 21.45 24.40 24.84
N GLU A 67 20.77 25.53 25.04
CA GLU A 67 20.19 25.90 26.33
C GLU A 67 19.13 24.88 26.78
N PHE A 68 18.21 24.48 25.89
CA PHE A 68 17.21 23.47 26.21
C PHE A 68 17.85 22.12 26.58
N ASN A 69 18.89 21.69 25.86
CA ASN A 69 19.60 20.45 26.16
C ASN A 69 20.30 20.48 27.53
N LEU A 70 20.91 21.62 27.89
CA LEU A 70 21.52 21.80 29.21
C LEU A 70 20.46 21.73 30.33
N LEU A 71 19.34 22.42 30.17
CA LEU A 71 18.25 22.39 31.15
C LEU A 71 17.60 21.01 31.26
N ALA A 72 17.50 20.27 30.15
CA ALA A 72 17.01 18.90 30.14
C ALA A 72 17.97 17.95 30.88
N GLN A 73 19.27 18.16 30.74
CA GLN A 73 20.27 17.41 31.51
C GLN A 73 20.15 17.70 33.01
N GLU A 74 20.06 18.98 33.40
CA GLU A 74 19.89 19.39 34.80
C GLU A 74 18.60 18.82 35.41
N GLN A 75 17.49 18.84 34.67
CA GLN A 75 16.24 18.20 35.10
C GLN A 75 16.43 16.69 35.37
N ASN A 76 17.14 16.00 34.49
CA ASN A 76 17.42 14.57 34.64
C ASN A 76 18.30 14.29 35.87
N GLU A 77 19.30 15.15 36.14
CA GLU A 77 20.17 15.03 37.32
C GLU A 77 19.38 15.23 38.64
N LEU A 78 18.47 16.21 38.67
CA LEU A 78 17.56 16.42 39.80
C LEU A 78 16.59 15.25 39.98
N ALA A 79 16.00 14.74 38.90
CA ALA A 79 15.12 13.59 38.91
C ALA A 79 15.83 12.32 39.44
N MET A 80 17.06 12.08 38.99
CA MET A 80 17.91 10.99 39.49
C MET A 80 18.26 11.16 40.97
N THR A 81 18.38 12.38 41.47
CA THR A 81 18.60 12.65 42.90
C THR A 81 17.36 12.30 43.72
N VAL A 82 16.17 12.71 43.27
CA VAL A 82 14.89 12.30 43.88
C VAL A 82 14.72 10.78 43.87
N GLN A 83 15.07 10.11 42.76
CA GLN A 83 15.05 8.65 42.64
C GLN A 83 15.93 7.99 43.71
N ARG A 84 17.20 8.42 43.83
CA ARG A 84 18.14 7.90 44.84
C ARG A 84 17.63 8.08 46.27
N HIS A 85 17.08 9.26 46.61
CA HIS A 85 16.49 9.47 47.93
C HIS A 85 15.23 8.62 48.15
N THR A 86 14.42 8.38 47.11
CA THR A 86 13.25 7.49 47.19
C THR A 86 13.66 6.06 47.54
N GLU A 87 14.70 5.54 46.89
CA GLU A 87 15.26 4.22 47.17
C GLU A 87 15.84 4.14 48.60
N ALA A 88 16.56 5.18 49.04
CA ALA A 88 17.10 5.26 50.40
C ALA A 88 16.00 5.29 51.48
N VAL A 89 14.92 6.05 51.26
CA VAL A 89 13.76 6.08 52.17
C VAL A 89 13.10 4.70 52.24
N ALA A 90 12.92 4.02 51.11
CA ALA A 90 12.33 2.67 51.09
C ALA A 90 13.19 1.68 51.89
N ALA A 91 14.52 1.73 51.73
CA ALA A 91 15.45 0.90 52.49
C ALA A 91 15.41 1.22 54.00
N ALA A 92 15.41 2.51 54.37
CA ALA A 92 15.33 2.93 55.77
C ALA A 92 13.98 2.57 56.41
N GLN A 93 12.89 2.63 55.66
CA GLN A 93 11.57 2.20 56.12
C GLN A 93 11.56 0.70 56.45
N SER A 94 12.13 -0.12 55.57
CA SER A 94 12.27 -1.56 55.83
C SER A 94 13.12 -1.84 57.09
N ALA A 95 14.21 -1.11 57.29
CA ALA A 95 15.06 -1.22 58.48
C ALA A 95 14.34 -0.80 59.76
N TYR A 96 13.57 0.30 59.71
CA TYR A 96 12.74 0.77 60.82
C TYR A 96 11.66 -0.24 61.20
N GLU A 97 10.92 -0.77 60.23
CA GLU A 97 9.86 -1.76 60.46
C GLU A 97 10.45 -3.02 61.12
N LYS A 98 11.59 -3.50 60.63
CA LYS A 98 12.31 -4.63 61.23
C LYS A 98 12.74 -4.35 62.68
N ALA A 99 13.38 -3.21 62.95
CA ALA A 99 13.83 -2.85 64.29
C ALA A 99 12.66 -2.69 65.27
N ARG A 100 11.54 -2.11 64.81
CA ARG A 100 10.29 -1.96 65.57
C ARG A 100 9.71 -3.31 65.96
N GLU A 101 9.60 -4.25 65.02
CA GLU A 101 9.03 -5.58 65.30
C GLU A 101 9.94 -6.42 66.22
N GLU A 102 11.27 -6.34 66.04
CA GLU A 102 12.23 -6.98 66.96
C GLU A 102 12.08 -6.47 68.40
N TYR A 103 11.96 -5.15 68.59
CA TYR A 103 11.78 -4.54 69.91
C TYR A 103 10.39 -4.85 70.49
N ARG A 104 9.32 -4.76 69.69
CA ARG A 104 7.95 -5.10 70.09
C ARG A 104 7.85 -6.54 70.58
N THR A 105 8.47 -7.49 69.88
CA THR A 105 8.44 -8.91 70.25
C THR A 105 9.07 -9.16 71.63
N LEU A 106 10.08 -8.39 72.01
CA LEU A 106 10.69 -8.47 73.35
C LEU A 106 9.79 -7.83 74.42
N LEU A 107 9.19 -6.67 74.11
CA LEU A 107 8.22 -6.02 74.98
C LEU A 107 7.00 -6.90 75.27
N ASP A 108 6.49 -7.63 74.28
CA ASP A 108 5.38 -8.57 74.44
C ASP A 108 5.73 -9.75 75.38
N ARG A 109 7.03 -10.03 75.56
CA ARG A 109 7.55 -11.01 76.54
C ARG A 109 7.87 -10.40 77.90
N GLY A 110 7.60 -9.10 78.10
CA GLY A 110 7.93 -8.36 79.31
C GLY A 110 9.41 -8.00 79.47
N ILE A 111 10.19 -8.03 78.37
CA ILE A 111 11.63 -7.70 78.38
C ILE A 111 11.85 -6.35 77.70
N ASP A 112 12.31 -5.35 78.44
CA ASP A 112 12.78 -4.06 77.89
C ASP A 112 14.29 -4.15 77.61
N ASP A 113 14.65 -4.50 76.39
CA ASP A 113 16.05 -4.54 75.93
C ASP A 113 16.49 -3.15 75.44
N ARG A 114 17.43 -2.55 76.18
CA ARG A 114 17.96 -1.20 75.90
C ARG A 114 18.59 -1.09 74.52
N ASP A 115 19.31 -2.10 74.06
CA ASP A 115 20.05 -2.03 72.79
C ASP A 115 19.07 -2.07 71.61
N LYS A 116 18.02 -2.88 71.72
CA LYS A 116 16.94 -2.94 70.73
C LYS A 116 16.13 -1.64 70.68
N ARG A 117 15.86 -1.03 71.84
CA ARG A 117 15.23 0.29 71.90
C ARG A 117 16.07 1.36 71.20
N LEU A 118 17.37 1.43 71.52
CA LEU A 118 18.29 2.40 70.90
C LEU A 118 18.36 2.22 69.37
N ARG A 119 18.40 0.97 68.89
CA ARG A 119 18.39 0.69 67.44
C ARG A 119 17.08 1.10 66.76
N TRP A 120 15.94 0.89 67.41
CA TRP A 120 14.65 1.36 66.91
C TRP A 120 14.59 2.90 66.84
N GLU A 121 15.07 3.59 67.88
CA GLU A 121 15.14 5.06 67.90
C GLU A 121 16.10 5.61 66.83
N GLU A 122 17.26 4.98 66.65
CA GLU A 122 18.24 5.34 65.61
C GLU A 122 17.64 5.20 64.19
N THR A 123 17.03 4.05 63.90
CA THR A 123 16.38 3.82 62.59
C THR A 123 15.19 4.73 62.35
N ARG A 124 14.44 5.11 63.40
CA ARG A 124 13.38 6.14 63.32
C ARG A 124 13.95 7.49 62.91
N LEU A 125 15.00 7.96 63.59
CA LEU A 125 15.64 9.24 63.30
C LEU A 125 16.25 9.27 61.89
N GLN A 126 16.85 8.16 61.46
CA GLN A 126 17.38 8.02 60.10
C GLN A 126 16.27 8.13 59.05
N LEU A 127 15.14 7.44 59.26
CA LEU A 127 13.99 7.51 58.36
C LEU A 127 13.43 8.94 58.29
N GLU A 128 13.23 9.61 59.43
CA GLU A 128 12.75 11.00 59.49
C GLU A 128 13.70 11.96 58.76
N THR A 129 15.01 11.73 58.86
CA THR A 129 16.03 12.55 58.18
C THR A 129 15.95 12.37 56.66
N LEU A 130 15.92 11.12 56.17
CA LEU A 130 15.80 10.83 54.75
C LEU A 130 14.46 11.31 54.17
N GLN A 131 13.38 11.27 54.94
CA GLN A 131 12.08 11.83 54.56
C GLN A 131 12.12 13.36 54.41
N LYS A 132 12.90 14.07 55.22
CA LYS A 132 13.12 15.51 55.06
C LYS A 132 13.97 15.78 53.81
N GLU A 133 15.04 15.02 53.60
CA GLU A 133 15.92 15.17 52.43
C GLU A 133 15.18 14.95 51.11
N ILE A 134 14.35 13.91 51.01
CA ILE A 134 13.55 13.67 49.80
C ILE A 134 12.52 14.78 49.58
N ALA A 135 11.93 15.33 50.63
CA ALA A 135 10.99 16.44 50.51
C ALA A 135 11.67 17.70 49.95
N VAL A 136 12.90 18.00 50.41
CA VAL A 136 13.73 19.09 49.88
C VAL A 136 14.11 18.82 48.42
N ALA A 137 14.56 17.61 48.09
CA ALA A 137 14.92 17.26 46.71
C ALA A 137 13.73 17.33 45.74
N ARG A 138 12.54 16.88 46.17
CA ARG A 138 11.30 16.99 45.39
C ARG A 138 10.88 18.44 45.18
N ALA A 139 10.95 19.27 46.23
CA ALA A 139 10.66 20.68 46.11
C ALA A 139 11.62 21.36 45.12
N ALA A 140 12.92 21.07 45.18
CA ALA A 140 13.91 21.61 44.25
C ALA A 140 13.62 21.20 42.79
N LEU A 141 13.28 19.93 42.54
CA LEU A 141 12.88 19.46 41.21
C LEU A 141 11.60 20.13 40.71
N ASP A 142 10.61 20.31 41.58
CA ASP A 142 9.33 20.92 41.24
C ASP A 142 9.48 22.41 40.91
N THR A 143 10.22 23.17 41.73
CA THR A 143 10.60 24.55 41.46
C THR A 143 11.35 24.67 40.14
N PHE A 144 12.39 23.84 39.92
CA PHE A 144 13.15 23.87 38.66
C PHE A 144 12.27 23.55 37.45
N THR A 145 11.42 22.53 37.57
CA THR A 145 10.55 22.11 36.48
C THR A 145 9.54 23.19 36.12
N THR A 146 8.95 23.84 37.12
CA THR A 146 7.87 24.83 36.93
C THR A 146 8.42 26.19 36.52
N ASP A 147 9.47 26.66 37.18
CA ASP A 147 9.94 28.05 37.02
C ASP A 147 10.97 28.20 35.89
N VAL A 148 11.74 27.14 35.60
CA VAL A 148 12.85 27.20 34.64
C VAL A 148 12.57 26.34 33.41
N PHE A 149 12.32 25.05 33.61
CA PHE A 149 12.26 24.10 32.49
C PHE A 149 10.98 24.24 31.66
N ALA A 150 9.81 24.34 32.29
CA ALA A 150 8.53 24.40 31.59
C ALA A 150 8.42 25.61 30.65
N PRO A 151 8.77 26.85 31.06
CA PRO A 151 8.80 27.99 30.16
C PRO A 151 9.73 27.76 28.96
N GLN A 152 10.96 27.32 29.20
CA GLN A 152 11.91 27.10 28.10
C GLN A 152 11.51 25.96 27.17
N LYS A 153 10.88 24.91 27.70
CA LYS A 153 10.28 23.85 26.90
C LYS A 153 9.19 24.40 25.97
N THR A 154 8.34 25.32 26.42
CA THR A 154 7.33 25.92 25.54
C THR A 154 7.94 26.75 24.42
N VAL A 155 9.01 27.50 24.70
CA VAL A 155 9.76 28.27 23.69
C VAL A 155 10.37 27.34 22.65
N PHE A 156 11.04 26.29 23.10
CA PHE A 156 11.64 25.28 22.21
C PHE A 156 10.59 24.57 21.36
N LEU A 157 9.47 24.13 21.96
CA LEU A 157 8.39 23.49 21.21
C LEU A 157 7.72 24.43 20.21
N ALA A 158 7.55 25.71 20.54
CA ALA A 158 7.03 26.70 19.59
C ALA A 158 8.00 26.94 18.42
N ALA A 159 9.31 26.99 18.68
CA ALA A 159 10.33 27.08 17.64
C ALA A 159 10.32 25.83 16.73
N GLN A 160 10.22 24.65 17.33
CA GLN A 160 10.12 23.38 16.62
C GLN A 160 8.85 23.28 15.77
N GLN A 161 7.72 23.77 16.30
CA GLN A 161 6.46 23.81 15.55
C GLN A 161 6.57 24.72 14.32
N ARG A 162 7.14 25.93 14.47
CA ARG A 162 7.37 26.84 13.34
C ARG A 162 8.28 26.22 12.28
N TYR A 163 9.34 25.54 12.71
CA TYR A 163 10.22 24.78 11.83
C TYR A 163 9.43 23.73 11.02
N HIS A 164 8.59 22.92 11.68
CA HIS A 164 7.78 21.91 11.01
C HIS A 164 6.72 22.50 10.07
N ASP A 165 6.11 23.62 10.45
CA ASP A 165 5.12 24.31 9.62
C ASP A 165 5.74 24.91 8.36
N GLU A 166 6.93 25.51 8.47
CA GLU A 166 7.70 26.01 7.32
C GLU A 166 8.16 24.86 6.42
N LEU A 167 8.73 23.80 7.01
CA LEU A 167 9.14 22.59 6.31
C LEU A 167 7.96 21.95 5.57
N GLY A 168 6.78 21.90 6.18
CA GLY A 168 5.56 21.41 5.57
C GLY A 168 5.06 22.33 4.44
N ARG A 169 5.20 23.65 4.55
CA ARG A 169 4.88 24.60 3.48
C ARG A 169 5.80 24.42 2.27
N GLN A 170 7.12 24.38 2.47
CA GLN A 170 8.07 24.21 1.38
C GLN A 170 7.97 22.83 0.72
N ASN A 171 7.77 21.77 1.51
CA ASN A 171 7.53 20.44 0.97
C ASN A 171 6.25 20.37 0.14
N ARG A 172 5.14 20.99 0.58
CA ARG A 172 3.90 21.04 -0.20
C ARG A 172 4.10 21.79 -1.51
N ALA A 173 4.75 22.95 -1.47
CA ALA A 173 5.06 23.72 -2.68
C ALA A 173 5.92 22.91 -3.67
N ARG A 174 7.00 22.28 -3.19
CA ARG A 174 7.85 21.41 -3.99
C ARG A 174 7.07 20.22 -4.57
N ASN A 175 6.32 19.50 -3.74
CA ASN A 175 5.56 18.33 -4.18
C ASN A 175 4.50 18.68 -5.22
N LEU A 176 3.88 19.87 -5.13
CA LEU A 176 2.97 20.37 -6.16
C LEU A 176 3.70 20.64 -7.48
N VAL A 177 4.84 21.35 -7.44
CA VAL A 177 5.64 21.64 -8.64
C VAL A 177 6.14 20.35 -9.30
N VAL A 178 6.71 19.43 -8.51
CA VAL A 178 7.17 18.12 -8.99
C VAL A 178 6.00 17.30 -9.54
N GLY A 179 4.86 17.29 -8.84
CA GLY A 179 3.66 16.60 -9.28
C GLY A 179 3.14 17.12 -10.62
N VAL A 180 3.07 18.44 -10.80
CA VAL A 180 2.68 19.07 -12.07
C VAL A 180 3.68 18.75 -13.17
N ALA A 181 4.98 18.81 -12.90
CA ALA A 181 6.01 18.46 -13.88
C ALA A 181 5.91 16.99 -14.34
N LEU A 182 5.73 16.06 -13.40
CA LEU A 182 5.56 14.63 -13.68
C LEU A 182 4.27 14.33 -14.44
N LEU A 183 3.16 14.97 -14.08
CA LEU A 183 1.88 14.82 -14.78
C LEU A 183 1.95 15.38 -16.20
N THR A 184 2.59 16.54 -16.38
CA THR A 184 2.81 17.14 -17.70
C THR A 184 3.68 16.23 -18.57
N TYR A 185 4.75 15.67 -18.01
CA TYR A 185 5.58 14.68 -18.68
C TYR A 185 4.79 13.41 -19.06
N ALA A 186 4.04 12.83 -18.13
CA ALA A 186 3.18 11.67 -18.38
C ALA A 186 2.17 11.93 -19.51
N LEU A 187 1.48 13.08 -19.48
CA LEU A 187 0.51 13.46 -20.51
C LEU A 187 1.17 13.68 -21.87
N ALA A 188 2.34 14.33 -21.90
CA ALA A 188 3.09 14.55 -23.14
C ALA A 188 3.55 13.22 -23.76
N VAL A 189 4.10 12.30 -22.96
CA VAL A 189 4.49 10.96 -23.43
C VAL A 189 3.27 10.19 -23.91
N PHE A 190 2.16 10.19 -23.16
CA PHE A 190 0.93 9.50 -23.57
C PHE A 190 0.33 10.07 -24.86
N ALA A 191 0.31 11.39 -25.01
CA ALA A 191 -0.13 12.04 -26.24
C ALA A 191 0.76 11.65 -27.42
N LEU A 192 2.08 11.61 -27.23
CA LEU A 192 3.04 11.19 -28.25
C LEU A 192 2.83 9.72 -28.65
N THR A 193 2.67 8.80 -27.70
CA THR A 193 2.43 7.38 -28.00
C THR A 193 1.09 7.18 -28.71
N PHE A 194 0.06 7.95 -28.34
CA PHE A 194 -1.23 7.95 -29.02
C PHE A 194 -1.14 8.47 -30.46
N LEU A 195 -0.39 9.56 -30.70
CA LEU A 195 -0.14 10.09 -32.04
C LEU A 195 0.61 9.08 -32.92
N VAL A 196 1.65 8.44 -32.38
CA VAL A 196 2.41 7.38 -33.06
C VAL A 196 1.49 6.21 -33.41
N PHE A 197 0.64 5.77 -32.47
CA PHE A 197 -0.34 4.72 -32.71
C PHE A 197 -1.34 5.10 -33.81
N ASN A 198 -1.90 6.31 -33.76
CA ASN A 198 -2.85 6.79 -34.75
C ASN A 198 -2.21 6.89 -36.15
N LEU A 199 -0.95 7.30 -36.23
CA LEU A 199 -0.18 7.33 -37.47
C LEU A 199 0.00 5.93 -38.07
N PHE A 200 0.36 4.94 -37.24
CA PHE A 200 0.48 3.55 -37.67
C PHE A 200 -0.85 2.96 -38.14
N ARG A 201 -1.96 3.32 -37.49
CA ARG A 201 -3.30 2.86 -37.86
C ARG A 201 -3.80 3.49 -39.17
N THR A 202 -3.53 4.76 -39.40
CA THR A 202 -4.11 5.52 -40.53
C THR A 202 -3.36 5.24 -41.84
N ARG A 203 -2.05 4.97 -41.79
CA ARG A 203 -1.25 4.68 -42.99
C ARG A 203 -1.33 3.20 -43.37
N ARG A 204 -2.01 2.87 -44.48
CA ARG A 204 -2.14 1.50 -45.02
C ARG A 204 -0.79 0.76 -45.15
N SER A 205 0.28 1.47 -45.51
CA SER A 205 1.63 0.89 -45.66
C SER A 205 2.24 0.40 -44.35
N LEU A 206 1.83 0.96 -43.21
CA LEU A 206 2.36 0.62 -41.89
C LEU A 206 1.44 -0.31 -41.08
N SER A 207 0.35 -0.78 -41.68
CA SER A 207 -0.59 -1.72 -41.04
C SER A 207 0.06 -3.02 -40.54
N ARG A 208 1.21 -3.40 -41.12
CA ARG A 208 2.00 -4.56 -40.67
C ARG A 208 2.67 -4.35 -39.29
N TYR A 209 2.82 -3.10 -38.84
CA TYR A 209 3.49 -2.74 -37.58
C TYR A 209 2.50 -2.37 -36.46
N VAL A 210 1.22 -2.72 -36.59
CA VAL A 210 0.19 -2.40 -35.59
C VAL A 210 0.52 -2.99 -34.21
N VAL A 211 1.22 -4.13 -34.15
CA VAL A 211 1.67 -4.74 -32.89
C VAL A 211 2.66 -3.84 -32.14
N VAL A 212 3.62 -3.24 -32.86
CA VAL A 212 4.57 -2.29 -32.29
C VAL A 212 3.83 -1.04 -31.81
N GLY A 213 2.90 -0.53 -32.62
CA GLY A 213 2.05 0.61 -32.24
C GLY A 213 1.25 0.36 -30.96
N ASN A 214 0.65 -0.84 -30.81
CA ASN A 214 -0.07 -1.24 -29.59
C ASN A 214 0.86 -1.30 -28.38
N SER A 215 2.09 -1.78 -28.54
CA SER A 215 3.09 -1.88 -27.46
C SER A 215 3.50 -0.51 -26.96
N VAL A 216 3.79 0.42 -27.88
CA VAL A 216 4.15 1.82 -27.56
C VAL A 216 2.98 2.54 -26.87
N LEU A 217 1.75 2.33 -27.33
CA LEU A 217 0.56 2.87 -26.66
C LEU A 217 0.38 2.29 -25.26
N GLY A 218 0.54 0.96 -25.12
CA GLY A 218 0.47 0.25 -23.83
C GLY A 218 1.50 0.76 -22.83
N PHE A 219 2.73 1.01 -23.28
CA PHE A 219 3.78 1.67 -22.50
C PHE A 219 3.32 3.04 -21.99
N GLY A 220 2.87 3.93 -22.89
CA GLY A 220 2.45 5.28 -22.51
C GLY A 220 1.28 5.28 -21.53
N ALA A 221 0.31 4.38 -21.72
CA ALA A 221 -0.83 4.21 -20.82
C ALA A 221 -0.40 3.71 -19.43
N LEU A 222 0.46 2.69 -19.38
CA LEU A 222 0.95 2.13 -18.12
C LEU A 222 1.83 3.12 -17.35
N GLN A 223 2.74 3.82 -18.04
CA GLN A 223 3.56 4.86 -17.43
C GLN A 223 2.69 6.00 -16.87
N ALA A 224 1.73 6.48 -17.65
CA ALA A 224 0.82 7.53 -17.19
C ALA A 224 0.04 7.09 -15.94
N LEU A 225 -0.42 5.84 -15.90
CA LEU A 225 -1.10 5.28 -14.73
C LEU A 225 -0.18 5.22 -13.50
N ILE A 226 1.06 4.75 -13.65
CA ILE A 226 2.03 4.64 -12.55
C ILE A 226 2.37 6.04 -11.99
N LEU A 227 2.65 7.01 -12.86
CA LEU A 227 2.99 8.37 -12.45
C LEU A 227 1.77 9.10 -11.85
N PHE A 228 0.59 8.91 -12.42
CA PHE A 228 -0.65 9.40 -11.85
C PHE A 228 -0.87 8.84 -10.45
N TYR A 229 -0.71 7.53 -10.25
CA TYR A 229 -0.79 6.91 -8.93
C TYR A 229 0.23 7.51 -7.96
N ARG A 230 1.50 7.65 -8.36
CA ARG A 230 2.58 8.23 -7.53
C ARG A 230 2.26 9.66 -7.06
N VAL A 231 1.64 10.49 -7.91
CA VAL A 231 1.32 11.89 -7.60
C VAL A 231 0.00 12.03 -6.83
N VAL A 232 -1.03 11.29 -7.24
CA VAL A 232 -2.39 11.45 -6.74
C VAL A 232 -2.64 10.67 -5.45
N TYR A 233 -2.00 9.52 -5.26
CA TYR A 233 -2.20 8.70 -4.05
C TYR A 233 -1.83 9.43 -2.74
N PRO A 234 -0.68 10.12 -2.62
CA PRO A 234 -0.36 10.89 -1.42
C PRO A 234 -1.35 12.03 -1.15
N ALA A 235 -1.86 12.68 -2.22
CA ALA A 235 -2.84 13.77 -2.10
C ALA A 235 -4.21 13.25 -1.62
N LEU A 236 -4.66 12.12 -2.15
CA LEU A 236 -5.93 11.50 -1.76
C LEU A 236 -5.91 10.96 -0.33
N ARG A 237 -4.76 10.43 0.14
CA ARG A 237 -4.63 9.84 1.48
C ARG A 237 -4.91 10.85 2.60
N GLY A 238 -4.69 12.13 2.35
CA GLY A 238 -5.02 13.20 3.30
C GLY A 238 -6.50 13.57 3.36
N LEU A 239 -7.31 13.19 2.37
CA LEU A 239 -8.71 13.61 2.23
C LEU A 239 -9.72 12.51 2.57
N LEU A 240 -9.41 11.26 2.23
CA LEU A 240 -10.30 10.11 2.37
C LEU A 240 -9.52 8.89 2.85
N PRO A 241 -10.16 7.89 3.49
CA PRO A 241 -9.56 6.57 3.72
C PRO A 241 -9.43 5.84 2.37
N VAL A 242 -8.40 6.20 1.61
CA VAL A 242 -8.14 5.72 0.25
C VAL A 242 -8.07 4.20 0.19
N GLU A 243 -7.60 3.58 1.27
CA GLU A 243 -7.52 2.13 1.41
C GLU A 243 -8.89 1.45 1.19
N LEU A 244 -9.97 2.06 1.71
CA LEU A 244 -11.33 1.53 1.58
C LEU A 244 -11.89 1.75 0.17
N ILE A 245 -11.63 2.91 -0.43
CA ILE A 245 -12.09 3.23 -1.79
C ILE A 245 -11.39 2.37 -2.83
N ILE A 246 -10.08 2.14 -2.71
CA ILE A 246 -9.34 1.26 -3.62
C ILE A 246 -9.83 -0.18 -3.47
N SER A 247 -10.07 -0.66 -2.24
CA SER A 247 -10.56 -2.02 -2.01
C SER A 247 -11.97 -2.23 -2.60
N VAL A 248 -12.92 -1.35 -2.26
CA VAL A 248 -14.30 -1.44 -2.74
C VAL A 248 -14.39 -1.18 -4.24
N GLY A 249 -13.67 -0.17 -4.74
CA GLY A 249 -13.61 0.16 -6.17
C GLY A 249 -12.95 -0.94 -6.99
N GLY A 250 -11.83 -1.49 -6.51
CA GLY A 250 -11.16 -2.63 -7.13
C GLY A 250 -12.02 -3.88 -7.17
N ALA A 251 -12.75 -4.17 -6.08
CA ALA A 251 -13.73 -5.25 -6.05
C ALA A 251 -14.87 -5.03 -7.05
N ALA A 252 -15.45 -3.82 -7.09
CA ALA A 252 -16.52 -3.48 -8.03
C ALA A 252 -16.07 -3.59 -9.49
N ILE A 253 -14.88 -3.08 -9.83
CA ILE A 253 -14.30 -3.21 -11.17
C ILE A 253 -14.05 -4.67 -11.52
N SER A 254 -13.54 -5.47 -10.58
CA SER A 254 -13.31 -6.91 -10.78
C SER A 254 -14.61 -7.66 -11.01
N ILE A 255 -15.64 -7.39 -10.21
CA ILE A 255 -16.99 -7.97 -10.38
C ILE A 255 -17.57 -7.56 -11.74
N ALA A 256 -17.51 -6.28 -12.09
CA ALA A 256 -17.98 -5.78 -13.38
C ALA A 256 -17.21 -6.44 -14.54
N GLY A 257 -15.89 -6.59 -14.41
CA GLY A 257 -15.04 -7.28 -15.36
C GLY A 257 -15.43 -8.74 -15.54
N ILE A 258 -15.67 -9.47 -14.44
CA ILE A 258 -16.14 -10.86 -14.47
C ILE A 258 -17.52 -10.96 -15.13
N VAL A 259 -18.47 -10.10 -14.76
CA VAL A 259 -19.82 -10.07 -15.35
C VAL A 259 -19.76 -9.77 -16.84
N PHE A 260 -18.93 -8.80 -17.24
CA PHE A 260 -18.70 -8.47 -18.64
C PHE A 260 -18.09 -9.65 -19.40
N LEU A 261 -17.05 -10.29 -18.85
CA LEU A 261 -16.41 -11.45 -19.45
C LEU A 261 -17.40 -12.62 -19.60
N LYS A 262 -18.22 -12.86 -18.55
CA LYS A 262 -19.25 -13.89 -18.55
C LYS A 262 -20.30 -13.64 -19.62
N ASN A 263 -20.82 -12.42 -19.71
CA ASN A 263 -21.83 -12.07 -20.70
C ASN A 263 -21.27 -12.10 -22.12
N ARG A 264 -20.01 -11.69 -22.33
CA ARG A 264 -19.42 -11.54 -23.66
C ARG A 264 -18.82 -12.83 -24.22
N PHE A 265 -18.15 -13.63 -23.39
CA PHE A 265 -17.41 -14.83 -23.82
C PHE A 265 -18.06 -16.14 -23.38
N PHE A 266 -18.76 -16.14 -22.24
CA PHE A 266 -19.42 -17.31 -21.67
C PHE A 266 -20.94 -17.27 -21.85
N SER A 267 -21.44 -16.54 -22.85
CA SER A 267 -22.85 -16.67 -23.22
C SER A 267 -23.12 -18.14 -23.58
N ASN A 268 -24.28 -18.65 -23.16
CA ASN A 268 -24.65 -20.05 -23.41
C ASN A 268 -24.55 -20.40 -24.90
N GLU A 269 -24.84 -19.43 -25.77
CA GLU A 269 -24.67 -19.54 -27.22
C GLU A 269 -23.21 -19.66 -27.64
N ALA A 270 -22.31 -18.81 -27.12
CA ALA A 270 -20.88 -18.87 -27.44
C ALA A 270 -20.26 -20.20 -26.98
N ILE A 271 -20.62 -20.68 -25.79
CA ILE A 271 -20.15 -21.97 -25.27
C ILE A 271 -20.70 -23.13 -26.12
N ARG A 272 -22.01 -23.13 -26.41
CA ARG A 272 -22.65 -24.16 -27.25
C ARG A 272 -22.03 -24.20 -28.63
N ASN A 273 -21.84 -23.04 -29.27
CA ASN A 273 -21.18 -22.95 -30.57
C ASN A 273 -19.77 -23.51 -30.46
N ARG A 274 -18.95 -23.06 -29.51
CA ARG A 274 -17.57 -23.56 -29.36
C ARG A 274 -17.50 -25.09 -29.17
N ARG A 275 -18.46 -25.68 -28.44
CA ARG A 275 -18.59 -27.13 -28.27
C ARG A 275 -19.01 -27.83 -29.57
N LEU A 276 -19.95 -27.26 -30.33
CA LEU A 276 -20.31 -27.74 -31.67
C LEU A 276 -19.11 -27.77 -32.61
N TRP A 277 -18.30 -26.71 -32.64
CA TRP A 277 -17.07 -26.63 -33.43
C TRP A 277 -16.04 -27.69 -33.04
N ARG A 278 -16.04 -28.16 -31.78
CA ARG A 278 -15.18 -29.24 -31.28
C ARG A 278 -15.85 -30.62 -31.36
N LYS A 279 -16.95 -30.78 -32.12
CA LYS A 279 -17.72 -32.03 -32.24
C LYS A 279 -18.15 -32.63 -30.89
N SER A 280 -18.39 -31.78 -29.90
CA SER A 280 -18.79 -32.17 -28.54
C SER A 280 -20.24 -31.82 -28.27
N CYS A 281 -20.89 -32.52 -27.33
CA CYS A 281 -22.28 -32.25 -26.96
C CYS A 281 -22.45 -30.77 -26.53
N PRO A 282 -23.40 -30.00 -27.12
CA PRO A 282 -23.58 -28.59 -26.78
C PRO A 282 -24.01 -28.37 -25.33
N ASN A 283 -24.75 -29.33 -24.76
CA ASN A 283 -25.33 -29.23 -23.42
C ASN A 283 -24.29 -29.55 -22.31
N CYS A 284 -23.62 -30.71 -22.37
CA CYS A 284 -22.68 -31.14 -21.33
C CYS A 284 -21.19 -31.13 -21.73
N GLY A 285 -20.86 -30.99 -23.02
CA GLY A 285 -19.47 -30.99 -23.50
C GLY A 285 -18.85 -32.38 -23.73
N PHE A 286 -19.63 -33.47 -23.62
CA PHE A 286 -19.12 -34.83 -23.82
C PHE A 286 -18.63 -35.05 -25.28
N PRO A 287 -17.45 -35.65 -25.48
CA PRO A 287 -16.85 -35.83 -26.81
C PRO A 287 -17.39 -37.10 -27.50
N HIS A 288 -18.58 -37.01 -28.09
CA HIS A 288 -19.06 -37.93 -29.13
C HIS A 288 -20.35 -37.38 -29.75
N PRO A 289 -20.40 -37.11 -31.06
CA PRO A 289 -21.65 -36.76 -31.71
C PRO A 289 -22.49 -38.04 -31.86
N SER A 290 -23.69 -38.02 -31.30
CA SER A 290 -24.71 -39.09 -31.40
C SER A 290 -26.09 -38.44 -31.40
N LEU A 291 -27.12 -39.17 -31.83
CA LEU A 291 -28.51 -38.66 -31.83
C LEU A 291 -28.92 -38.12 -30.46
N HIS A 292 -28.55 -38.83 -29.40
CA HIS A 292 -28.69 -38.43 -28.00
C HIS A 292 -27.34 -38.50 -27.33
N CYS A 293 -27.01 -37.52 -26.48
CA CYS A 293 -25.77 -37.55 -25.71
C CYS A 293 -25.73 -38.75 -24.76
N ALA A 294 -24.68 -39.57 -24.81
CA ALA A 294 -24.52 -40.72 -23.92
C ALA A 294 -24.40 -40.32 -22.43
N TRP A 295 -23.97 -39.10 -22.14
CA TRP A 295 -23.80 -38.62 -20.76
C TRP A 295 -25.04 -37.94 -20.19
N CYS A 296 -25.66 -37.02 -20.94
CA CYS A 296 -26.77 -36.20 -20.43
C CYS A 296 -28.12 -36.49 -21.07
N GLY A 297 -28.19 -37.44 -22.02
CA GLY A 297 -29.42 -37.80 -22.72
C GLY A 297 -29.98 -36.74 -23.70
N ALA A 298 -29.40 -35.54 -23.77
CA ALA A 298 -29.92 -34.47 -24.61
C ALA A 298 -29.89 -34.85 -26.11
N GLY A 299 -31.02 -34.64 -26.79
CA GLY A 299 -31.16 -34.86 -28.23
C GLY A 299 -30.38 -33.82 -29.03
N GLN A 300 -29.32 -34.26 -29.72
CA GLN A 300 -28.40 -33.36 -30.44
C GLN A 300 -28.82 -33.12 -31.89
N VAL A 301 -29.60 -34.03 -32.47
CA VAL A 301 -29.98 -34.02 -33.89
C VAL A 301 -31.49 -34.20 -34.01
N ALA A 302 -32.14 -33.41 -34.87
CA ALA A 302 -33.53 -33.66 -35.25
C ALA A 302 -33.76 -33.26 -36.72
N PRO A 303 -34.86 -33.73 -37.36
CA PRO A 303 -35.13 -33.41 -38.75
C PRO A 303 -35.34 -31.90 -38.95
N CYS A 304 -34.87 -31.41 -40.10
CA CYS A 304 -35.17 -30.07 -40.57
C CYS A 304 -36.66 -29.97 -40.96
N PRO A 305 -37.40 -28.93 -40.55
CA PRO A 305 -38.81 -28.79 -40.93
C PRO A 305 -39.03 -28.55 -42.42
N GLN A 306 -38.01 -28.11 -43.17
CA GLN A 306 -38.09 -27.82 -44.61
C GLN A 306 -37.64 -29.01 -45.47
N CYS A 307 -36.43 -29.53 -45.24
CA CYS A 307 -35.84 -30.58 -46.08
C CYS A 307 -35.84 -31.97 -45.44
N HIS A 308 -36.34 -32.12 -44.20
CA HIS A 308 -36.32 -33.36 -43.41
C HIS A 308 -34.94 -34.01 -43.16
N ALA A 309 -33.86 -33.42 -43.65
CA ALA A 309 -32.50 -33.88 -43.37
C ALA A 309 -32.13 -33.71 -41.89
N ARG A 310 -31.23 -34.57 -41.40
CA ARG A 310 -30.76 -34.57 -40.01
C ARG A 310 -29.86 -33.35 -39.77
N THR A 311 -30.29 -32.44 -38.90
CA THR A 311 -29.49 -31.25 -38.54
C THR A 311 -29.31 -31.12 -37.03
N ASN A 312 -28.24 -30.46 -36.60
CA ASN A 312 -27.99 -30.29 -35.17
C ASN A 312 -29.04 -29.34 -34.59
N ASN A 313 -29.63 -29.72 -33.46
CA ASN A 313 -30.69 -28.95 -32.82
C ASN A 313 -30.28 -27.53 -32.42
N HIS A 314 -28.99 -27.33 -32.26
CA HIS A 314 -28.41 -26.12 -31.70
C HIS A 314 -27.82 -25.18 -32.74
N LEU A 315 -27.85 -25.53 -34.03
CA LEU A 315 -27.42 -24.67 -35.13
C LEU A 315 -28.58 -23.75 -35.58
N PRO A 316 -28.31 -22.46 -35.88
CA PRO A 316 -29.34 -21.53 -36.34
C PRO A 316 -29.82 -21.79 -37.79
N TYR A 317 -29.02 -22.50 -38.58
CA TYR A 317 -29.30 -22.80 -39.99
C TYR A 317 -29.05 -24.28 -40.28
N CYS A 318 -29.84 -24.84 -41.20
CA CYS A 318 -29.62 -26.19 -41.68
C CYS A 318 -28.37 -26.25 -42.57
N GLY A 319 -27.45 -27.18 -42.27
CA GLY A 319 -26.24 -27.38 -43.08
C GLY A 319 -26.51 -27.88 -44.51
N GLU A 320 -27.66 -28.50 -44.76
CA GLU A 320 -28.02 -29.07 -46.08
C GLU A 320 -28.75 -28.06 -46.97
N CYS A 321 -29.79 -27.39 -46.45
CA CYS A 321 -30.64 -26.48 -47.25
C CYS A 321 -30.44 -24.99 -46.94
N GLY A 322 -29.64 -24.64 -45.93
CA GLY A 322 -29.42 -23.25 -45.51
C GLY A 322 -30.63 -22.56 -44.85
N ALA A 323 -31.79 -23.21 -44.78
CA ALA A 323 -32.98 -22.64 -44.16
C ALA A 323 -32.73 -22.33 -42.67
N LYS A 324 -33.20 -21.16 -42.23
CA LYS A 324 -33.24 -20.80 -40.82
C LYS A 324 -34.23 -21.73 -40.12
N ARG A 325 -33.82 -22.27 -38.99
CA ARG A 325 -34.67 -23.15 -38.20
C ARG A 325 -35.69 -22.38 -37.36
#